data_AF-A0A7L4R9I4-F1
#
_entry.id   AF-A0A7L4R9I4-F1
#
_cell.length_a   1.000
_cell.length_b   1.000
_cell.length_c   1.000
_cell.angle_alpha   90.00
_cell.angle_beta   90.00
_cell.angle_gamma   90.00
#
_symmetry.space_group_name_H-M   'P 1'
#
loop_
_entity.id
_entity.type
_entity.pdbx_description
1 polymer ?
#
loop_
_entity_poly.entity_id
_entity_poly.type
_entity_poly.pdbx_seq_one_letter_code
_entity_poly.pdbx_strand_id
1 'polypeptide(L)'
;MITSLRKSFNTYSKSPFPFVWASLMYLFVFVATVLACIGLIVVYFICMSILNQPVDPQAIPTLAVASVVALLLLLLLNGLNAALAGGYHAAFWKEKMTLTTFYAYAIDKAPTTFAIMLLRELIWVLLVCPALLVYVYALSSVPYMDLLVGGYVLSMTFVIHMVFTPAFIAAGAFGTDLYNSLKHAFDFLRRRHINFVGQYILFAVVWLVNFIPFLQFVTIFFAYPVVYTAMISMMEDSVKIAKEED
;
A
#
# COMPACT_ATOMS: atom_id res chain seq x y z
N MET A 1 -6.08 7.31 -20.41
CA MET A 1 -5.06 7.87 -19.50
C MET A 1 -5.22 9.38 -19.29
N ILE A 2 -5.13 10.22 -20.34
CA ILE A 2 -5.17 11.69 -20.20
C ILE A 2 -6.51 12.20 -19.63
N THR A 3 -7.64 11.58 -19.99
CA THR A 3 -8.97 11.99 -19.53
C THR A 3 -9.18 11.80 -18.03
N SER A 4 -8.77 10.66 -17.45
CA SER A 4 -8.90 10.40 -16.01
C SER A 4 -7.97 11.32 -15.20
N LEU A 5 -6.70 11.45 -15.61
CA LEU A 5 -5.75 12.38 -14.98
C LEU A 5 -6.25 13.82 -15.02
N ARG A 6 -6.74 14.29 -16.18
CA ARG A 6 -7.29 15.65 -16.31
C ARG A 6 -8.53 15.84 -15.43
N LYS A 7 -9.41 14.83 -15.35
CA LYS A 7 -10.59 14.85 -14.48
C LYS A 7 -10.16 14.96 -13.01
N SER A 8 -9.27 14.10 -12.55
CA SER A 8 -8.75 14.10 -11.16
C SER A 8 -8.01 15.39 -10.82
N PHE A 9 -7.17 15.90 -11.71
CA PHE A 9 -6.50 17.19 -11.51
C PHE A 9 -7.51 18.34 -11.43
N ASN A 10 -8.47 18.42 -12.36
CA ASN A 10 -9.50 19.46 -12.33
C ASN A 10 -10.35 19.40 -11.05
N THR A 11 -10.68 18.20 -10.57
CA THR A 11 -11.41 18.03 -9.29
C THR A 11 -10.56 18.50 -8.12
N TYR A 12 -9.30 18.06 -8.06
CA TYR A 12 -8.34 18.47 -7.03
C TYR A 12 -8.12 19.99 -7.02
N SER A 13 -7.88 20.62 -8.18
CA SER A 13 -7.64 22.07 -8.27
C SER A 13 -8.84 22.92 -7.85
N LYS A 14 -10.07 22.42 -8.03
CA LYS A 14 -11.29 23.11 -7.61
C LYS A 14 -11.55 22.98 -6.10
N SER A 15 -11.17 21.86 -5.50
CA SER A 15 -11.37 21.60 -4.08
C SER A 15 -10.24 20.70 -3.55
N PRO A 16 -9.05 21.26 -3.26
CA PRO A 16 -7.90 20.47 -2.84
C PRO A 16 -8.00 20.02 -1.39
N PHE A 17 -8.74 20.77 -0.56
CA PHE A 17 -8.79 20.57 0.88
C PHE A 17 -9.20 19.15 1.30
N PRO A 18 -10.26 18.52 0.75
CA PRO A 18 -10.63 17.15 1.12
C PRO A 18 -9.53 16.11 0.83
N PHE A 19 -8.77 16.26 -0.26
CA PHE A 19 -7.66 15.36 -0.61
C PHE A 19 -6.46 15.54 0.32
N VAL A 20 -6.11 16.80 0.61
CA VAL A 20 -5.06 17.13 1.59
C VAL A 20 -5.46 16.62 2.97
N TRP A 21 -6.73 16.79 3.35
CA TRP A 21 -7.27 16.33 4.62
C TRP A 21 -7.17 14.80 4.78
N ALA A 22 -7.54 14.03 3.75
CA ALA A 22 -7.33 12.57 3.75
C ALA A 22 -5.87 12.18 3.94
N SER A 23 -4.94 12.90 3.30
CA SER A 23 -3.50 12.68 3.43
C SER A 23 -2.97 13.02 4.83
N LEU A 24 -3.49 14.10 5.44
CA LEU A 24 -3.18 14.48 6.82
C LEU A 24 -3.70 13.47 7.84
N MET A 25 -4.94 12.97 7.66
CA MET A 25 -5.49 11.91 8.51
C MET A 25 -4.65 10.64 8.42
N TYR A 26 -4.26 10.23 7.20
CA TYR A 26 -3.33 9.12 7.00
C TYR A 26 -2.02 9.32 7.75
N LEU A 27 -1.36 10.48 7.59
CA LEU A 27 -0.08 10.75 8.26
C LEU A 27 -0.22 10.74 9.78
N PHE A 28 -1.27 11.35 10.32
CA PHE A 28 -1.53 11.40 11.75
C PHE A 28 -1.73 9.99 12.33
N VAL A 29 -2.61 9.18 11.73
CA VAL A 29 -2.88 7.82 12.21
C VAL A 29 -1.69 6.89 11.98
N PHE A 30 -0.94 7.08 10.89
CA PHE A 30 0.33 6.39 10.66
C PHE A 30 1.32 6.63 11.79
N VAL A 31 1.57 7.89 12.16
CA VAL A 31 2.47 8.25 13.26
C VAL A 31 1.97 7.66 14.58
N ALA A 32 0.67 7.75 14.86
CA ALA A 32 0.08 7.16 16.06
C ALA A 32 0.29 5.62 16.10
N THR A 33 0.13 4.95 14.96
CA THR A 33 0.33 3.50 14.84
C THR A 33 1.78 3.11 15.08
N VAL A 34 2.74 3.85 14.50
CA VAL A 34 4.17 3.61 14.71
C VAL A 34 4.55 3.83 16.18
N LEU A 35 4.09 4.91 16.80
CA LEU A 35 4.33 5.18 18.22
C LEU A 35 3.72 4.10 19.12
N ALA A 36 2.52 3.60 18.80
CA ALA A 36 1.91 2.50 19.53
C ALA A 36 2.73 1.20 19.42
N CYS A 37 3.24 0.88 18.22
CA CYS A 37 4.12 -0.29 18.02
C CYS A 37 5.44 -0.16 18.79
N ILE A 38 6.05 1.03 18.80
CA ILE A 38 7.23 1.31 19.64
C ILE A 38 6.88 1.14 21.12
N GLY A 39 5.70 1.60 21.54
CA GLY A 39 5.18 1.40 22.91
C GLY A 39 5.11 -0.08 23.29
N LEU A 40 4.61 -0.95 22.41
CA LEU A 40 4.56 -2.40 22.65
C LEU A 40 5.96 -3.01 22.82
N ILE A 41 6.93 -2.56 22.03
CA ILE A 41 8.33 -2.99 22.14
C ILE A 41 8.91 -2.54 23.50
N VAL A 42 8.64 -1.31 23.94
CA VAL A 42 9.07 -0.80 25.25
C VAL A 42 8.45 -1.61 26.39
N VAL A 43 7.16 -1.95 26.30
CA VAL A 43 6.48 -2.81 27.29
C VAL A 43 7.17 -4.16 27.39
N TYR A 44 7.54 -4.77 26.26
CA TYR A 44 8.32 -6.02 26.25
C TYR A 44 9.65 -5.88 27.00
N PHE A 45 10.43 -4.82 26.73
CA PHE A 45 11.69 -4.57 27.43
C PHE A 45 11.49 -4.38 28.95
N ILE A 46 10.42 -3.69 29.36
CA ILE A 46 10.08 -3.54 30.78
C ILE A 46 9.76 -4.90 31.42
N CYS A 47 8.96 -5.74 30.76
CA CYS A 47 8.66 -7.09 31.24
C CYS A 47 9.92 -7.95 31.40
N MET A 48 10.81 -7.93 30.41
CA MET A 48 12.08 -8.67 30.48
C MET A 48 12.97 -8.20 31.63
N SER A 49 13.02 -6.88 31.86
CA SER A 49 13.74 -6.27 32.98
C SER A 49 13.18 -6.71 34.34
N ILE A 50 11.86 -6.70 34.51
CA ILE A 50 11.19 -7.15 35.75
C ILE A 50 11.48 -8.63 36.03
N LEU A 51 11.58 -9.45 34.98
CA LEU A 51 11.88 -10.88 35.09
C LEU A 51 13.38 -11.19 35.24
N ASN A 52 14.24 -10.16 35.28
CA ASN A 52 15.71 -10.29 35.27
C ASN A 52 16.22 -11.17 34.12
N GLN A 53 15.52 -11.16 32.98
CA GLN A 53 15.93 -11.90 31.79
C GLN A 53 16.77 -11.00 30.89
N PRO A 54 17.97 -11.45 30.44
CA PRO A 54 18.77 -10.68 29.50
C PRO A 54 18.04 -10.55 28.18
N VAL A 55 18.08 -9.36 27.59
CA VAL A 55 17.46 -9.13 26.29
C VAL A 55 18.46 -9.44 25.20
N ASP A 56 18.31 -10.62 24.61
CA ASP A 56 19.04 -11.05 23.43
C ASP A 56 18.15 -10.86 22.18
N PRO A 57 18.56 -10.03 21.20
CA PRO A 57 17.86 -9.87 19.92
C PRO A 57 17.66 -11.17 19.14
N GLN A 58 18.50 -12.18 19.36
CA GLN A 58 18.43 -13.47 18.68
C GLN A 58 17.60 -14.51 19.44
N ALA A 59 17.20 -14.21 20.69
CA ALA A 59 16.39 -15.14 21.48
C ALA A 59 14.99 -15.31 20.88
N ILE A 60 14.48 -16.55 20.91
CA ILE A 60 13.17 -16.93 20.37
C ILE A 60 12.04 -16.01 20.89
N PRO A 61 11.94 -15.67 22.19
CA PRO A 61 10.90 -14.76 22.67
C PRO A 61 10.98 -13.37 22.07
N THR A 62 12.19 -12.82 21.91
CA THR A 62 12.42 -11.50 21.29
C THR A 62 12.00 -11.50 19.83
N LEU A 63 12.39 -12.53 19.08
CA LEU A 63 12.00 -12.69 17.68
C LEU A 63 10.48 -12.86 17.52
N ALA A 64 9.84 -13.62 18.42
CA ALA A 64 8.39 -13.80 18.41
C ALA A 64 7.64 -12.48 18.64
N VAL A 65 8.04 -11.71 19.66
CA VAL A 65 7.43 -10.40 19.96
C VAL A 65 7.68 -9.42 18.81
N ALA A 66 8.91 -9.33 18.30
CA ALA A 66 9.23 -8.48 17.16
C ALA A 66 8.39 -8.84 15.92
N SER A 67 8.23 -10.14 15.64
CA SER A 67 7.41 -10.62 14.53
C SER A 67 5.94 -10.27 14.69
N VAL A 68 5.37 -10.46 15.89
CA VAL A 68 3.98 -10.10 16.19
C VAL A 68 3.75 -8.59 16.03
N VAL A 69 4.65 -7.76 16.57
CA VAL A 69 4.56 -6.29 16.43
C VAL A 69 4.70 -5.89 14.96
N ALA A 70 5.62 -6.50 14.21
CA ALA A 70 5.78 -6.24 12.78
C ALA A 70 4.52 -6.64 11.99
N LEU A 71 3.92 -7.79 12.27
CA LEU A 71 2.69 -8.24 11.62
C LEU A 71 1.51 -7.32 11.94
N LEU A 72 1.38 -6.88 13.19
CA LEU A 72 0.35 -5.92 13.60
C LEU A 72 0.55 -4.57 12.89
N LEU A 73 1.78 -4.09 12.81
CA LEU A 73 2.11 -2.87 12.08
C LEU A 73 1.71 -3.03 10.60
N LEU A 74 2.13 -4.11 9.94
CA LEU A 74 1.79 -4.36 8.53
C LEU A 74 0.28 -4.45 8.30
N LEU A 75 -0.46 -5.13 9.18
CA LEU A 75 -1.92 -5.21 9.13
C LEU A 75 -2.55 -3.81 9.16
N LEU A 76 -2.17 -3.00 10.14
CA LEU A 76 -2.72 -1.65 10.31
C LEU A 76 -2.30 -0.71 9.16
N LEU A 77 -1.06 -0.78 8.68
CA LEU A 77 -0.60 0.00 7.53
C LEU A 77 -1.40 -0.30 6.26
N ASN A 78 -1.75 -1.57 6.03
CA ASN A 78 -2.62 -1.93 4.90
C ASN A 78 -4.04 -1.39 5.08
N GLY A 79 -4.57 -1.37 6.31
CA GLY A 79 -5.81 -0.67 6.64
C GLY A 79 -5.75 0.84 6.36
N LEU A 80 -4.65 1.50 6.75
CA LEU A 80 -4.47 2.93 6.50
C LEU A 80 -4.36 3.27 5.01
N ASN A 81 -3.67 2.44 4.23
CA ASN A 81 -3.64 2.58 2.77
C ASN A 81 -5.04 2.40 2.15
N ALA A 82 -5.84 1.48 2.69
CA ALA A 82 -7.22 1.29 2.27
C ALA A 82 -8.06 2.55 2.56
N ALA A 83 -7.98 3.07 3.79
CA ALA A 83 -8.67 4.29 4.19
C ALA A 83 -8.22 5.52 3.41
N LEU A 84 -6.95 5.60 3.02
CA LEU A 84 -6.47 6.66 2.13
C LEU A 84 -7.10 6.58 0.74
N ALA A 85 -7.21 5.37 0.18
CA ALA A 85 -7.94 5.14 -1.07
C ALA A 85 -9.41 5.57 -0.95
N GLY A 86 -10.09 5.13 0.10
CA GLY A 86 -11.46 5.52 0.43
C GLY A 86 -11.62 7.02 0.65
N GLY A 87 -10.64 7.68 1.27
CA GLY A 87 -10.63 9.12 1.49
C GLY A 87 -10.47 9.93 0.21
N TYR A 88 -9.64 9.48 -0.74
CA TYR A 88 -9.54 10.11 -2.06
C TYR A 88 -10.77 9.87 -2.92
N HIS A 89 -11.37 8.68 -2.82
CA HIS A 89 -12.68 8.42 -3.40
C HIS A 89 -13.75 9.34 -2.76
N ALA A 90 -13.86 9.43 -1.45
CA ALA A 90 -14.81 10.37 -0.84
C ALA A 90 -14.56 11.83 -1.29
N ALA A 91 -13.30 12.27 -1.35
CA ALA A 91 -12.92 13.60 -1.79
C ALA A 91 -13.34 13.92 -3.23
N PHE A 92 -13.11 13.00 -4.18
CA PHE A 92 -13.44 13.26 -5.58
C PHE A 92 -14.95 13.24 -5.84
N TRP A 93 -15.71 12.47 -5.09
CA TRP A 93 -17.18 12.42 -5.18
C TRP A 93 -17.86 13.41 -4.22
N LYS A 94 -17.09 14.26 -3.52
CA LYS A 94 -17.54 15.29 -2.57
C LYS A 94 -18.32 14.73 -1.36
N GLU A 95 -18.02 13.50 -0.97
CA GLU A 95 -18.49 12.87 0.25
C GLU A 95 -17.63 13.37 1.45
N LYS A 96 -18.22 13.40 2.64
CA LYS A 96 -17.51 13.84 3.86
C LYS A 96 -16.85 12.65 4.54
N MET A 97 -15.56 12.76 4.85
CA MET A 97 -14.84 11.79 5.68
C MET A 97 -14.27 12.47 6.93
N THR A 98 -14.67 12.00 8.11
CA THR A 98 -14.14 12.46 9.39
C THR A 98 -12.95 11.60 9.83
N LEU A 99 -12.15 12.07 10.78
CA LEU A 99 -11.04 11.28 11.35
C LEU A 99 -11.52 9.97 11.96
N THR A 100 -12.66 9.99 12.66
CA THR A 100 -13.25 8.78 13.26
C THR A 100 -13.69 7.79 12.20
N THR A 101 -14.35 8.26 11.13
CA THR A 101 -14.76 7.41 10.00
C THR A 101 -13.55 6.85 9.27
N PHE A 102 -12.50 7.65 9.06
CA PHE A 102 -11.25 7.22 8.45
C PHE A 102 -10.59 6.09 9.25
N TYR A 103 -10.47 6.26 10.57
CA TYR A 103 -9.88 5.27 11.45
C TYR A 103 -10.71 3.98 11.52
N ALA A 104 -12.03 4.08 11.68
CA ALA A 104 -12.93 2.93 11.68
C ALA A 104 -12.83 2.16 10.36
N TYR A 105 -12.82 2.88 9.22
CA TYR A 105 -12.65 2.28 7.91
C TYR A 105 -11.28 1.59 7.75
N ALA A 106 -10.22 2.18 8.28
CA ALA A 106 -8.90 1.56 8.26
C ALA A 106 -8.87 0.21 8.98
N ILE A 107 -9.50 0.14 10.16
CA ILE A 107 -9.61 -1.12 10.93
C ILE A 107 -10.46 -2.14 10.17
N ASP A 108 -11.62 -1.73 9.67
CA ASP A 108 -12.55 -2.61 8.94
C ASP A 108 -11.89 -3.26 7.71
N LYS A 109 -11.15 -2.46 6.93
CA LYS A 109 -10.53 -2.94 5.69
C LYS A 109 -9.14 -3.57 5.87
N ALA A 110 -8.52 -3.43 7.05
CA ALA A 110 -7.19 -3.98 7.32
C ALA A 110 -7.07 -5.48 7.01
N PRO A 111 -8.00 -6.36 7.44
CA PRO A 111 -7.89 -7.79 7.14
C PRO A 111 -7.90 -8.09 5.65
N THR A 112 -8.80 -7.45 4.89
CA THR A 112 -8.92 -7.65 3.44
C THR A 112 -7.69 -7.18 2.70
N THR A 113 -7.23 -5.95 2.95
CA THR A 113 -6.03 -5.44 2.26
C THR A 113 -4.75 -6.14 2.70
N PHE A 114 -4.66 -6.57 3.96
CA PHE A 114 -3.57 -7.41 4.42
C PHE A 114 -3.56 -8.78 3.75
N ALA A 115 -4.72 -9.41 3.53
CA ALA A 115 -4.79 -10.67 2.78
C ALA A 115 -4.34 -10.50 1.31
N ILE A 116 -4.72 -9.39 0.66
CA ILE A 116 -4.23 -9.04 -0.68
C ILE A 116 -2.69 -8.86 -0.66
N MET A 117 -2.15 -8.19 0.35
CA MET A 117 -0.71 -8.04 0.54
C MET A 117 -0.02 -9.39 0.73
N LEU A 118 -0.53 -10.26 1.60
CA LEU A 118 0.04 -11.60 1.81
C LEU A 118 0.05 -12.42 0.52
N LEU A 119 -1.02 -12.37 -0.28
CA LEU A 119 -1.05 -13.03 -1.58
C LEU A 119 -0.03 -12.45 -2.55
N ARG A 120 0.13 -11.12 -2.58
CA ARG A 120 1.17 -10.43 -3.37
C ARG A 120 2.57 -10.89 -2.95
N GLU A 121 2.87 -10.88 -1.66
CA GLU A 121 4.17 -11.28 -1.13
C GLU A 121 4.44 -12.78 -1.34
N LEU A 122 3.42 -13.64 -1.23
CA LEU A 122 3.55 -15.05 -1.54
C LEU A 122 3.95 -15.28 -3.01
N ILE A 123 3.31 -14.57 -3.95
CA ILE A 123 3.68 -14.63 -5.37
C ILE A 123 5.08 -14.07 -5.59
N TRP A 124 5.45 -12.98 -4.90
CA TRP A 124 6.81 -12.45 -4.94
C TRP A 124 7.84 -13.48 -4.47
N VAL A 125 7.61 -14.13 -3.33
CA VAL A 125 8.49 -15.18 -2.80
C VAL A 125 8.62 -16.32 -3.81
N LEU A 126 7.50 -16.79 -4.37
CA LEU A 126 7.50 -17.89 -5.34
C LEU A 126 8.28 -17.57 -6.62
N LEU A 127 8.27 -16.32 -7.07
CA LEU A 127 8.91 -15.91 -8.33
C LEU A 127 10.34 -15.40 -8.13
N VAL A 128 10.63 -14.77 -6.99
CA VAL A 128 11.90 -14.07 -6.75
C VAL A 128 12.86 -14.93 -5.92
N CYS A 129 12.39 -15.62 -4.88
CA CYS A 129 13.29 -16.39 -4.01
C CYS A 129 14.04 -17.51 -4.75
N PRO A 130 13.45 -18.29 -5.69
CA PRO A 130 14.21 -19.28 -6.44
C PRO A 130 15.38 -18.68 -7.22
N ALA A 131 15.19 -17.52 -7.84
CA ALA A 131 16.26 -16.82 -8.57
C ALA A 131 17.35 -16.31 -7.62
N LEU A 132 16.96 -15.76 -6.46
CA LEU A 132 17.91 -15.34 -5.42
C LEU A 132 18.71 -16.52 -4.86
N LEU A 133 18.08 -17.68 -4.65
CA LEU A 133 18.76 -18.89 -4.20
C LEU A 133 19.79 -19.36 -5.23
N VAL A 134 19.41 -19.45 -6.50
CA VAL A 134 20.34 -19.82 -7.59
C VAL A 134 21.52 -18.84 -7.65
N TYR A 135 21.24 -17.54 -7.51
CA TYR A 135 22.29 -16.52 -7.47
C TYR A 135 23.28 -16.75 -6.31
N VAL A 136 22.78 -16.84 -5.08
CA VAL A 136 23.62 -16.99 -3.88
C VAL A 136 24.47 -18.26 -3.93
N TYR A 137 23.87 -19.39 -4.34
CA TYR A 137 24.53 -20.69 -4.29
C TYR A 137 25.39 -21.03 -5.52
N ALA A 138 25.12 -20.43 -6.69
CA ALA A 138 25.77 -20.84 -7.93
C ALA A 138 26.37 -19.71 -8.77
N LEU A 139 25.90 -18.46 -8.64
CA LEU A 139 26.25 -17.39 -9.59
C LEU A 139 26.87 -16.14 -8.94
N SER A 140 27.08 -16.12 -7.63
CA SER A 140 27.62 -14.97 -6.88
C SER A 140 29.05 -14.59 -7.27
N SER A 141 29.81 -15.49 -7.88
CA SER A 141 31.15 -15.23 -8.40
C SER A 141 31.19 -14.82 -9.88
N VAL A 142 30.04 -14.84 -10.57
CA VAL A 142 29.97 -14.54 -12.01
C VAL A 142 29.93 -13.01 -12.22
N PRO A 143 30.79 -12.44 -13.07
CA PRO A 143 30.79 -11.01 -13.35
C PRO A 143 29.42 -10.47 -13.78
N TYR A 144 29.06 -9.30 -13.26
CA TYR A 144 27.80 -8.60 -13.53
C TYR A 144 26.51 -9.30 -13.08
N MET A 145 26.60 -10.47 -12.43
CA MET A 145 25.41 -11.22 -12.01
C MET A 145 24.58 -10.45 -10.98
N ASP A 146 25.22 -9.70 -10.09
CA ASP A 146 24.55 -8.83 -9.10
C ASP A 146 23.60 -7.84 -9.78
N LEU A 147 24.02 -7.25 -10.90
CA LEU A 147 23.23 -6.28 -11.64
C LEU A 147 22.06 -6.94 -12.37
N LEU A 148 22.28 -8.14 -12.94
CA LEU A 148 21.22 -8.91 -13.59
C LEU A 148 20.15 -9.37 -12.57
N VAL A 149 20.58 -9.87 -11.42
CA VAL A 149 19.69 -10.32 -10.35
C VAL A 149 18.96 -9.13 -9.72
N GLY A 150 19.65 -8.02 -9.46
CA GLY A 150 19.03 -6.77 -9.00
C GLY A 150 17.97 -6.26 -9.99
N GLY A 151 18.29 -6.26 -11.29
CA GLY A 151 17.36 -5.89 -12.36
C GLY A 151 16.14 -6.81 -12.42
N TYR A 152 16.34 -8.12 -12.26
CA TYR A 152 15.26 -9.11 -12.18
C TYR A 152 14.35 -8.86 -10.96
N VAL A 153 14.93 -8.74 -9.77
CA VAL A 153 14.20 -8.49 -8.52
C VAL A 153 13.37 -7.21 -8.63
N LEU A 154 13.96 -6.13 -9.13
CA LEU A 154 13.27 -4.85 -9.31
C LEU A 154 12.11 -4.97 -10.31
N SER A 155 12.35 -5.62 -11.45
CA SER A 155 11.34 -5.80 -12.50
C SER A 155 10.17 -6.65 -12.02
N MET A 156 10.45 -7.76 -11.34
CA MET A 156 9.41 -8.63 -10.78
C MET A 156 8.63 -7.93 -9.67
N THR A 157 9.32 -7.19 -8.80
CA THR A 157 8.67 -6.38 -7.76
C THR A 157 7.71 -5.38 -8.39
N PHE A 158 8.15 -4.65 -9.42
CA PHE A 158 7.35 -3.68 -10.14
C PHE A 158 6.11 -4.32 -10.79
N VAL A 159 6.28 -5.43 -11.52
CA VAL A 159 5.19 -6.12 -12.21
C VAL A 159 4.17 -6.66 -11.20
N ILE A 160 4.62 -7.28 -10.13
CA ILE A 160 3.75 -7.85 -9.10
C ILE A 160 2.96 -6.74 -8.40
N HIS A 161 3.62 -5.64 -8.00
CA HIS A 161 2.94 -4.51 -7.39
C HIS A 161 1.93 -3.86 -8.34
N MET A 162 2.28 -3.72 -9.62
CA MET A 162 1.38 -3.22 -10.66
C MET A 162 0.11 -4.08 -10.76
N VAL A 163 0.26 -5.41 -10.87
CA VAL A 163 -0.87 -6.34 -11.03
C VAL A 163 -1.79 -6.33 -9.80
N PHE A 164 -1.24 -6.16 -8.59
CA PHE A 164 -2.03 -6.15 -7.36
C PHE A 164 -2.63 -4.79 -7.00
N THR A 165 -2.11 -3.69 -7.56
CA THR A 165 -2.59 -2.33 -7.25
C THR A 165 -4.10 -2.14 -7.47
N PRO A 166 -4.72 -2.63 -8.57
CA PRO A 166 -6.17 -2.57 -8.73
C PRO A 166 -6.94 -3.33 -7.65
N ALA A 167 -6.42 -4.42 -7.11
CA ALA A 167 -7.08 -5.15 -6.02
C ALA A 167 -7.07 -4.33 -4.72
N PHE A 168 -5.97 -3.65 -4.42
CA PHE A 168 -5.91 -2.70 -3.29
C PHE A 168 -6.87 -1.52 -3.47
N ILE A 169 -6.99 -1.00 -4.69
CA ILE A 169 -7.95 0.06 -5.02
C ILE A 169 -9.39 -0.48 -4.86
N ALA A 170 -9.68 -1.69 -5.32
CA ALA A 170 -10.98 -2.34 -5.16
C ALA A 170 -11.41 -2.37 -3.69
N ALA A 171 -10.55 -2.96 -2.85
CA ALA A 171 -10.79 -3.15 -1.43
C ALA A 171 -10.86 -1.81 -0.68
N GLY A 172 -9.99 -0.85 -1.02
CA GLY A 172 -9.85 0.40 -0.28
C GLY A 172 -10.79 1.53 -0.71
N ALA A 173 -11.03 1.69 -2.02
CA ALA A 173 -11.89 2.77 -2.52
C ALA A 173 -13.36 2.37 -2.58
N PHE A 174 -13.65 1.09 -2.87
CA PHE A 174 -15.01 0.59 -3.07
C PHE A 174 -15.46 -0.41 -2.00
N GLY A 175 -14.58 -0.75 -1.05
CA GLY A 175 -14.92 -1.56 0.11
C GLY A 175 -15.19 -3.03 -0.15
N THR A 176 -14.82 -3.56 -1.31
CA THR A 176 -15.12 -4.93 -1.74
C THR A 176 -14.38 -5.98 -0.90
N ASP A 177 -14.98 -7.17 -0.73
CA ASP A 177 -14.33 -8.31 -0.08
C ASP A 177 -13.09 -8.80 -0.86
N LEU A 178 -12.33 -9.74 -0.28
CA LEU A 178 -11.10 -10.26 -0.89
C LEU A 178 -11.32 -10.85 -2.29
N TYR A 179 -12.33 -11.71 -2.45
CA TYR A 179 -12.58 -12.41 -3.71
C TYR A 179 -13.03 -11.43 -4.80
N ASN A 180 -14.00 -10.57 -4.48
CA ASN A 180 -14.50 -9.53 -5.36
C ASN A 180 -13.41 -8.51 -5.71
N SER A 181 -12.54 -8.15 -4.77
CA SER A 181 -11.39 -7.26 -5.02
C SER A 181 -10.45 -7.85 -6.07
N LEU A 182 -10.08 -9.13 -5.95
CA LEU A 182 -9.23 -9.82 -6.91
C LEU A 182 -9.93 -10.00 -8.27
N LYS A 183 -11.21 -10.35 -8.27
CA LYS A 183 -12.02 -10.46 -9.49
C LYS A 183 -12.11 -9.13 -10.23
N HIS A 184 -12.42 -8.04 -9.52
CA HIS A 184 -12.48 -6.70 -10.10
C HIS A 184 -11.11 -6.24 -10.60
N ALA A 185 -10.02 -6.57 -9.90
CA ALA A 185 -8.66 -6.30 -10.36
C ALA A 185 -8.37 -7.01 -11.69
N PHE A 186 -8.72 -8.29 -11.78
CA PHE A 186 -8.54 -9.07 -13.00
C PHE A 186 -9.38 -8.52 -14.16
N ASP A 187 -10.66 -8.25 -13.93
CA ASP A 187 -11.56 -7.68 -14.93
C ASP A 187 -11.10 -6.30 -15.40
N PHE A 188 -10.62 -5.47 -14.46
CA PHE A 188 -10.03 -4.17 -14.74
C PHE A 188 -8.81 -4.29 -15.66
N LEU A 189 -7.83 -5.10 -15.27
CA LEU A 189 -6.59 -5.29 -16.04
C LEU A 189 -6.91 -5.83 -17.43
N ARG A 190 -7.79 -6.83 -17.53
CA ARG A 190 -8.23 -7.38 -18.83
C ARG A 190 -8.76 -6.31 -19.77
N ARG A 191 -9.55 -5.35 -19.26
CA ARG A 191 -10.19 -4.31 -20.07
C ARG A 191 -9.30 -3.08 -20.33
N ARG A 192 -8.40 -2.75 -19.41
CA ARG A 192 -7.70 -1.44 -19.40
C ARG A 192 -6.17 -1.53 -19.24
N HIS A 193 -5.55 -2.71 -19.32
CA HIS A 193 -4.12 -2.92 -19.04
C HIS A 193 -3.20 -1.85 -19.67
N ILE A 194 -3.30 -1.56 -20.98
CA ILE A 194 -2.43 -0.58 -21.64
C ILE A 194 -2.52 0.81 -20.98
N ASN A 195 -3.75 1.28 -20.73
CA ASN A 195 -3.96 2.58 -20.09
C ASN A 195 -3.50 2.58 -18.63
N PHE A 196 -3.66 1.44 -17.94
CA PHE A 196 -3.26 1.29 -16.55
C PHE A 196 -1.73 1.25 -16.40
N VAL A 197 -1.00 0.55 -17.27
CA VAL A 197 0.47 0.48 -17.22
C VAL A 197 1.07 1.88 -17.27
N GLY A 198 0.64 2.74 -18.20
CA GLY A 198 1.13 4.11 -18.28
C GLY A 198 0.81 4.94 -17.03
N GLN A 199 -0.39 4.77 -16.47
CA GLN A 199 -0.79 5.43 -15.24
C GLN A 199 0.00 4.92 -14.02
N TYR A 200 0.29 3.61 -13.99
CA TYR A 200 1.06 2.97 -12.93
C TYR A 200 2.54 3.37 -12.97
N ILE A 201 3.13 3.53 -14.16
CA ILE A 201 4.48 4.09 -14.30
C ILE A 201 4.53 5.50 -13.70
N LEU A 202 3.54 6.35 -14.01
CA LEU A 202 3.46 7.68 -13.41
C LEU A 202 3.32 7.61 -11.88
N PHE A 203 2.48 6.69 -11.37
CA PHE A 203 2.34 6.43 -9.94
C PHE A 203 3.66 5.98 -9.30
N ALA A 204 4.40 5.08 -9.95
CA ALA A 204 5.70 4.62 -9.47
C ALA A 204 6.72 5.76 -9.45
N VAL A 205 6.75 6.63 -10.47
CA VAL A 205 7.62 7.82 -10.47
C VAL A 205 7.27 8.74 -9.32
N VAL A 206 5.98 9.04 -9.10
CA VAL A 206 5.52 9.81 -7.93
C VAL A 206 6.00 9.15 -6.64
N TRP A 207 5.90 7.83 -6.52
CA TRP A 207 6.36 7.12 -5.34
C TRP A 207 7.89 7.20 -5.16
N LEU A 208 8.66 7.11 -6.24
CA LEU A 208 10.12 7.26 -6.21
C LEU A 208 10.55 8.67 -5.79
N VAL A 209 9.80 9.71 -6.16
CA VAL A 209 10.08 11.09 -5.74
C VAL A 209 9.94 11.26 -4.22
N ASN A 210 9.16 10.41 -3.53
CA ASN A 210 9.10 10.42 -2.06
C ASN A 210 10.43 10.05 -1.38
N PHE A 211 11.39 9.44 -2.09
CA PHE A 211 12.74 9.21 -1.53
C PHE A 211 13.58 10.50 -1.42
N ILE A 212 13.11 11.62 -1.98
CA ILE A 212 13.75 12.93 -1.87
C ILE A 212 13.02 13.73 -0.77
N PRO A 213 13.64 13.94 0.42
CA PRO A 213 12.95 14.47 1.60
C PRO A 213 12.19 15.80 1.39
N PHE A 214 12.76 16.73 0.62
CA PHE A 214 12.11 18.02 0.33
C PHE A 214 10.94 17.91 -0.66
N LEU A 215 11.00 16.96 -1.59
CA LEU A 215 9.93 16.73 -2.57
C LEU A 215 8.82 15.84 -2.02
N GLN A 216 9.08 15.10 -0.95
CA GLN A 216 8.13 14.19 -0.31
C GLN A 216 6.84 14.90 0.11
N PHE A 217 6.92 16.09 0.71
CA PHE A 217 5.73 16.85 1.12
C PHE A 217 4.88 17.28 -0.07
N VAL A 218 5.51 17.79 -1.14
CA VAL A 218 4.80 18.16 -2.38
C VAL A 218 4.17 16.92 -3.02
N THR A 219 4.86 15.80 -2.97
CA THR A 219 4.41 14.56 -3.59
C THR A 219 3.21 13.98 -2.84
N ILE A 220 3.26 13.91 -1.51
CA ILE A 220 2.19 13.37 -0.66
C ILE A 220 0.92 14.22 -0.75
N PHE A 221 1.04 15.56 -0.79
CA PHE A 221 -0.14 16.43 -0.75
C PHE A 221 -0.69 16.81 -2.12
N PHE A 222 0.09 16.72 -3.20
CA PHE A 222 -0.34 17.17 -4.53
C PHE A 222 -0.30 16.07 -5.59
N ALA A 223 0.86 15.47 -5.84
CA ALA A 223 1.01 14.52 -6.95
C ALA A 223 0.33 13.18 -6.66
N TYR A 224 0.52 12.64 -5.45
CA TYR A 224 -0.02 11.36 -5.03
C TYR A 224 -1.56 11.34 -5.02
N PRO A 225 -2.28 12.33 -4.44
CA PRO A 225 -3.73 12.37 -4.49
C PRO A 225 -4.26 12.40 -5.92
N VAL A 226 -3.67 13.21 -6.80
CA VAL A 226 -4.12 13.33 -8.19
C VAL A 226 -3.93 12.01 -8.95
N VAL A 227 -2.74 11.42 -8.87
CA VAL A 227 -2.40 10.21 -9.63
C VAL A 227 -3.14 8.99 -9.09
N TYR A 228 -3.26 8.85 -7.77
CA TYR A 228 -3.99 7.74 -7.16
C TYR A 228 -5.50 7.85 -7.42
N THR A 229 -6.08 9.05 -7.29
CA THR A 229 -7.50 9.29 -7.63
C THR A 229 -7.79 9.02 -9.10
N ALA A 230 -6.84 9.30 -10.00
CA ALA A 230 -7.01 8.98 -11.42
C ALA A 230 -7.09 7.46 -11.65
N MET A 231 -6.34 6.65 -10.89
CA MET A 231 -6.47 5.19 -10.92
C MET A 231 -7.80 4.71 -10.34
N ILE A 232 -8.26 5.31 -9.23
CA ILE A 232 -9.58 5.03 -8.64
C ILE A 232 -10.69 5.29 -9.67
N SER A 233 -10.72 6.49 -10.29
CA SER A 233 -11.73 6.82 -11.31
C SER A 233 -11.64 5.90 -12.54
N MET A 234 -10.43 5.51 -12.96
CA MET A 234 -10.28 4.55 -14.06
C MET A 234 -10.89 3.18 -13.73
N MET A 235 -10.77 2.75 -12.47
CA MET A 235 -11.31 1.48 -12.02
C MET A 235 -12.85 1.49 -12.05
N GLU A 236 -13.46 2.49 -11.43
CA GLU A 236 -14.92 2.67 -11.41
C GLU A 236 -15.53 2.78 -12.81
N ASP A 237 -14.88 3.53 -13.71
CA ASP A 237 -15.36 3.69 -15.10
C ASP A 237 -15.37 2.37 -15.89
N SER A 238 -14.64 1.34 -15.43
CA SER A 238 -14.42 0.10 -16.19
C SER A 238 -15.08 -1.14 -15.59
N VAL A 239 -15.31 -1.12 -14.28
CA VAL A 239 -15.99 -2.15 -13.53
C VAL A 239 -17.15 -1.42 -12.84
N LYS A 240 -18.39 -1.70 -13.24
CA LYS A 240 -19.57 -1.23 -12.50
C LYS A 240 -19.57 -1.94 -11.15
N ILE A 241 -18.82 -1.40 -10.20
CA ILE A 241 -18.79 -1.88 -8.83
C ILE A 241 -20.09 -1.37 -8.23
N ALA A 242 -21.09 -2.24 -8.15
CA ALA A 242 -22.30 -1.91 -7.40
C ALA A 242 -21.86 -1.67 -5.96
N LYS A 243 -22.17 -0.49 -5.40
CA LYS A 243 -22.10 -0.32 -3.95
C LYS A 243 -23.11 -1.33 -3.40
N GLU A 244 -22.65 -2.33 -2.67
CA GLU A 244 -23.55 -3.16 -1.87
C GLU A 244 -24.22 -2.19 -0.90
N GLU A 245 -25.51 -1.93 -1.12
CA GLU A 245 -26.34 -1.15 -0.22
C GLU A 245 -26.55 -2.02 1.03
N ASP A 246 -25.92 -1.61 2.14
CA ASP A 246 -26.25 -2.10 3.49
C ASP A 246 -27.67 -1.67 3.89
#